data_AF-A0AAW0WQ20-F1
#
_entry.id   AF-A0AAW0WQ20-F1
#
_cell.length_a   1.000
_cell.length_b   1.000
_cell.length_c   1.000
_cell.angle_alpha   90.00
_cell.angle_beta   90.00
_cell.angle_gamma   90.00
#
_symmetry.space_group_name_H-M   'P 1'
#
loop_
_entity.id
_entity.type
_entity.pdbx_description
1 polymer ?
#
loop_
_entity_poly.entity_id
_entity_poly.type
_entity_poly.pdbx_seq_one_letter_code
_entity_poly.pdbx_strand_id
1 'polypeptide(L)'
;FLEAASLGYLMRDADGQPYRQDFGGFLAGTIDLFNSEAKDWYRDEMIRNMVELGLGGWMADFGEYTPLDMLTSDPLHDLEAEERHNQLPVQWASCNREVLEASGQLGHVVPFMRSGGLGSSKYQVLAWAGDQNVDWSLGDGVASTVI
;
A
#
# COMPACT_ATOMS: atom_id res chain seq x y z
N PHE A 1 14.15 3.42 3.65
CA PHE A 1 13.83 4.00 4.98
C PHE A 1 14.52 5.33 5.21
N LEU A 2 15.86 5.38 5.32
CA LEU A 2 16.58 6.62 5.70
C LEU A 2 16.26 7.82 4.80
N GLU A 3 16.18 7.61 3.49
CA GLU A 3 15.78 8.64 2.53
C GLU A 3 14.36 9.15 2.78
N ALA A 4 13.35 8.29 2.76
CA ALA A 4 11.96 8.65 3.06
C ALA A 4 11.81 9.34 4.42
N ALA A 5 12.54 8.90 5.45
CA ALA A 5 12.55 9.53 6.76
C ALA A 5 13.14 10.95 6.72
N SER A 6 14.23 11.15 5.98
CA SER A 6 14.86 12.47 5.82
C SER A 6 14.00 13.47 5.03
N LEU A 7 13.17 12.95 4.11
CA LEU A 7 12.20 13.73 3.33
C LEU A 7 10.89 13.96 4.09
N GLY A 8 10.70 13.30 5.24
CA GLY A 8 9.47 13.40 6.03
C GLY A 8 8.27 12.66 5.41
N TYR A 9 8.52 11.70 4.52
CA TYR A 9 7.54 10.95 3.72
C TYR A 9 7.02 9.67 4.40
N LEU A 10 7.37 9.44 5.66
CA LEU A 10 6.85 8.34 6.46
C LEU A 10 5.72 8.83 7.36
N MET A 11 4.72 7.99 7.57
CA MET A 11 3.74 8.17 8.63
C MET A 11 4.44 8.26 9.99
N ARG A 12 3.80 8.96 10.93
CA ARG A 12 4.43 9.44 12.16
C ARG A 12 3.70 8.96 13.41
N ASP A 13 4.41 8.96 14.54
CA ASP A 13 3.81 8.82 15.86
C ASP A 13 3.36 10.19 16.41
N ALA A 14 2.81 10.19 17.63
CA ALA A 14 2.35 11.39 18.32
C ALA A 14 3.46 12.40 18.64
N ASP A 15 4.73 11.97 18.66
CA ASP A 15 5.90 12.83 18.86
C ASP A 15 6.46 13.38 17.52
N GLY A 16 5.78 13.07 16.40
CA GLY A 16 6.16 13.49 15.07
C GLY A 16 7.37 12.74 14.50
N GLN A 17 7.79 11.65 15.11
CA GLN A 17 8.87 10.80 14.59
C GLN A 17 8.31 9.76 13.60
N PRO A 18 9.11 9.23 12.67
CA PRO A 18 8.66 8.14 11.80
C PRO A 18 8.15 6.95 12.62
N TYR A 19 6.91 6.56 12.37
CA TYR A 19 6.28 5.43 13.04
C TYR A 19 7.02 4.14 12.65
N ARG A 20 7.52 3.40 13.65
CA ARG A 20 8.24 2.14 13.46
C ARG A 20 7.36 0.98 13.90
N GLN A 21 6.70 0.36 12.93
CA GLN A 21 5.81 -0.78 13.16
C GLN A 21 6.59 -2.10 13.14
N ASP A 22 6.26 -3.01 14.06
CA ASP A 22 6.78 -4.38 14.09
C ASP A 22 5.96 -5.29 13.17
N PHE A 23 6.62 -5.98 12.25
CA PHE A 23 6.04 -6.94 11.31
C PHE A 23 6.39 -8.41 11.65
N GLY A 24 6.78 -8.67 12.90
CA GLY A 24 7.11 -10.02 13.37
C GLY A 24 8.60 -10.33 13.23
N GLY A 25 9.44 -9.50 13.86
CA GLY A 25 10.89 -9.71 13.92
C GLY A 25 11.73 -8.65 13.21
N PHE A 26 11.09 -7.64 12.62
CA PHE A 26 11.76 -6.47 12.07
C PHE A 26 10.82 -5.26 12.11
N LEU A 27 11.42 -4.06 12.14
CA LEU A 27 10.69 -2.80 12.14
C LEU A 27 10.65 -2.20 10.73
N ALA A 28 9.50 -1.67 10.33
CA ALA A 28 9.33 -0.93 9.09
C ALA A 28 8.62 0.41 9.33
N GLY A 29 8.85 1.36 8.42
CA GLY A 29 8.06 2.59 8.34
C GLY A 29 7.10 2.50 7.15
N THR A 30 5.95 3.13 7.28
CA THR A 30 4.91 3.18 6.24
C THR A 30 5.07 4.48 5.45
N ILE A 31 5.19 4.38 4.12
CA ILE A 31 5.14 5.56 3.25
C ILE A 31 3.77 6.22 3.42
N ASP A 32 3.77 7.52 3.66
CA ASP A 32 2.55 8.27 3.85
C ASP A 32 1.91 8.62 2.49
N LEU A 33 1.01 7.76 2.03
CA LEU A 33 0.32 7.94 0.75
C LEU A 33 -0.78 9.03 0.79
N PHE A 34 -1.06 9.62 1.97
CA PHE A 34 -1.97 10.75 2.10
C PHE A 34 -1.25 12.09 1.85
N ASN A 35 0.07 12.12 2.01
CA ASN A 35 0.93 13.21 1.57
C ASN A 35 1.22 13.07 0.07
N SER A 36 0.79 14.05 -0.73
CA SER A 36 0.95 14.00 -2.19
C SER A 36 2.41 13.95 -2.63
N GLU A 37 3.32 14.64 -1.95
CA GLU A 37 4.75 14.60 -2.29
C GLU A 37 5.37 13.22 -2.02
N ALA A 38 4.99 12.58 -0.90
CA ALA A 38 5.44 11.24 -0.56
C ALA A 38 4.88 10.19 -1.54
N LYS A 39 3.62 10.33 -1.95
CA LYS A 39 2.98 9.47 -2.95
C LYS A 39 3.65 9.61 -4.32
N ASP A 40 3.88 10.85 -4.77
CA ASP A 40 4.56 11.14 -6.04
C ASP A 40 5.98 10.55 -6.04
N TRP A 41 6.73 10.78 -4.96
CA TRP A 41 8.06 10.22 -4.78
C TRP A 41 8.06 8.69 -4.85
N TYR A 42 7.13 8.04 -4.15
CA TYR A 42 7.08 6.58 -4.12
C TYR A 42 6.66 5.98 -5.46
N ARG A 43 5.70 6.61 -6.15
CA ARG A 43 5.34 6.26 -7.54
C ARG A 43 6.57 6.32 -8.44
N ASP A 44 7.34 7.39 -8.39
CA ASP A 44 8.51 7.58 -9.26
C ASP A 44 9.63 6.58 -8.93
N GLU A 45 9.83 6.25 -7.66
CA GLU A 45 10.72 5.15 -7.26
C GLU A 45 10.24 3.79 -7.76
N MET A 46 8.94 3.52 -7.77
CA MET A 46 8.39 2.28 -8.35
C MET A 46 8.57 2.24 -9.88
N ILE A 47 8.36 3.35 -10.58
CA ILE A 47 8.61 3.43 -12.02
C ILE A 47 10.08 3.09 -12.31
N ARG A 48 11.02 3.77 -11.64
CA ARG A 48 12.46 3.58 -11.86
C ARG A 48 12.93 2.18 -11.52
N ASN A 49 12.51 1.66 -10.36
CA ASN A 49 13.08 0.43 -9.82
C ASN A 49 12.32 -0.84 -10.25
N MET A 50 11.12 -0.71 -10.81
CA MET A 50 10.28 -1.85 -11.22
C MET A 50 9.96 -1.81 -12.71
N VAL A 51 9.35 -0.71 -13.18
CA VAL A 51 8.89 -0.61 -14.58
C VAL A 51 10.07 -0.49 -15.54
N GLU A 52 11.00 0.43 -15.29
CA GLU A 52 12.19 0.62 -16.14
C GLU A 52 13.14 -0.58 -16.09
N LEU A 53 13.10 -1.36 -15.01
CA LEU A 53 13.80 -2.65 -14.91
C LEU A 53 13.16 -3.74 -15.81
N GLY A 54 11.93 -3.53 -16.28
CA GLY A 54 11.22 -4.41 -17.21
C GLY A 54 10.31 -5.45 -16.54
N LEU A 55 9.85 -5.21 -15.30
CA LEU A 55 8.90 -6.12 -14.63
C LEU A 55 7.53 -6.10 -15.33
N GLY A 56 6.99 -7.28 -15.66
CA GLY A 56 5.65 -7.43 -16.25
C GLY A 56 4.50 -7.40 -15.24
N GLY A 57 4.80 -7.31 -13.95
CA GLY A 57 3.81 -7.30 -12.87
C GLY A 57 4.47 -7.54 -11.52
N TRP A 58 3.71 -7.37 -10.45
CA TRP A 58 4.18 -7.59 -9.08
C TRP A 58 3.02 -7.81 -8.12
N MET A 59 3.31 -8.44 -6.99
CA MET A 59 2.42 -8.41 -5.85
C MET A 59 2.53 -7.03 -5.19
N ALA A 60 1.45 -6.26 -5.22
CA ALA A 60 1.32 -5.01 -4.49
C ALA A 60 0.67 -5.32 -3.13
N ASP A 61 1.47 -5.92 -2.24
CA ASP A 61 1.02 -6.51 -0.99
C ASP A 61 0.68 -5.45 0.08
N PHE A 62 0.10 -5.90 1.20
CA PHE A 62 -0.26 -5.11 2.38
C PHE A 62 -1.24 -3.96 2.09
N GLY A 63 -1.34 -3.01 3.04
CA GLY A 63 -2.29 -1.89 3.07
C GLY A 63 -3.19 -1.92 4.31
N GLU A 64 -3.34 -3.06 4.96
CA GLU A 64 -4.28 -3.31 6.05
C GLU A 64 -3.71 -3.14 7.47
N TYR A 65 -2.45 -2.73 7.59
CA TYR A 65 -1.70 -2.74 8.86
C TYR A 65 -1.65 -1.40 9.59
N THR A 66 -2.32 -0.34 9.11
CA THR A 66 -2.26 1.01 9.72
C THR A 66 -2.78 1.00 11.16
N PRO A 67 -1.94 1.21 12.18
CA PRO A 67 -2.40 1.37 13.55
C PRO A 67 -3.22 2.66 13.73
N LEU A 68 -4.14 2.68 14.69
CA LEU A 68 -5.02 3.84 14.91
C LEU A 68 -4.27 5.07 15.47
N ASP A 69 -3.11 4.85 16.09
CA ASP A 69 -2.24 5.89 16.63
C ASP A 69 -1.15 6.35 15.65
N MET A 70 -1.07 5.74 14.46
CA MET A 70 -0.19 6.18 13.37
C MET A 70 -0.83 7.38 12.67
N LEU A 71 -0.11 8.47 12.50
CA LEU A 71 -0.58 9.74 11.94
C LEU A 71 0.03 9.99 10.55
N THR A 72 -0.66 10.78 9.73
CA THR A 72 -0.07 11.33 8.49
C THR A 72 1.12 12.24 8.79
N SER A 73 1.99 12.41 7.81
CA SER A 73 3.06 13.41 7.80
C SER A 73 2.58 14.81 7.42
N ASP A 74 1.38 14.92 6.82
CA ASP A 74 0.71 16.17 6.47
C ASP A 74 -0.52 16.44 7.37
N PRO A 75 -0.33 17.08 8.53
CA PRO A 75 -1.40 17.23 9.53
C PRO A 75 -2.58 18.09 9.08
N LEU A 76 -2.45 18.85 7.97
CA LEU A 76 -3.56 19.64 7.43
C LEU A 76 -4.58 18.79 6.68
N HIS A 77 -4.17 17.60 6.23
CA HIS A 77 -4.99 16.67 5.46
C HIS A 77 -5.11 15.31 6.15
N ASP A 78 -4.91 15.27 7.47
CA ASP A 78 -5.13 14.03 8.22
C ASP A 78 -6.60 13.65 8.25
N LEU A 79 -6.83 12.35 8.32
CA LEU A 79 -8.14 11.75 8.48
C LEU A 79 -8.34 11.30 9.93
N GLU A 80 -9.58 11.01 10.28
CA GLU A 80 -9.84 10.29 11.53
C GLU A 80 -9.18 8.90 11.48
N ALA A 81 -8.75 8.39 12.64
CA ALA A 81 -7.91 7.20 12.72
C ALA A 81 -8.50 5.97 12.00
N GLU A 82 -9.79 5.72 12.20
CA GLU A 82 -10.51 4.61 11.56
C GLU A 82 -10.66 4.81 10.05
N GLU A 83 -10.79 6.07 9.60
CA GLU A 83 -10.87 6.39 8.18
C GLU A 83 -9.51 6.20 7.52
N ARG A 84 -8.42 6.70 8.13
CA ARG A 84 -7.05 6.48 7.66
C ARG A 84 -6.72 5.00 7.54
N HIS A 85 -7.09 4.20 8.55
CA HIS A 85 -6.93 2.76 8.53
C HIS A 85 -7.61 2.12 7.32
N ASN A 86 -8.88 2.42 7.09
CA ASN A 86 -9.66 1.84 6.00
C ASN A 86 -9.31 2.40 4.60
N GLN A 87 -8.76 3.62 4.53
CA GLN A 87 -8.41 4.28 3.27
C GLN A 87 -7.00 3.95 2.77
N LEU A 88 -6.07 3.49 3.63
CA LEU A 88 -4.71 3.17 3.18
C LEU A 88 -4.68 2.13 2.04
N PRO A 89 -5.45 1.03 2.07
CA PRO A 89 -5.53 0.10 0.92
C PRO A 89 -5.97 0.77 -0.39
N VAL A 90 -6.85 1.78 -0.30
CA VAL A 90 -7.35 2.51 -1.47
C VAL A 90 -6.28 3.46 -2.01
N GLN A 91 -5.55 4.16 -1.14
CA GLN A 91 -4.42 5.00 -1.53
C GLN A 91 -3.28 4.19 -2.13
N TRP A 92 -3.03 3.00 -1.59
CA TRP A 92 -2.04 2.07 -2.13
C TRP A 92 -2.41 1.58 -3.53
N ALA A 93 -3.69 1.22 -3.73
CA ALA A 93 -4.22 0.88 -5.05
C ALA A 93 -4.08 2.05 -6.03
N SER A 94 -4.41 3.27 -5.60
CA SER A 94 -4.26 4.48 -6.41
C SER A 94 -2.81 4.75 -6.81
N CYS A 95 -1.85 4.59 -5.90
CA CYS A 95 -0.43 4.79 -6.20
C CYS A 95 0.05 3.82 -7.30
N ASN A 96 -0.30 2.54 -7.20
CA ASN A 96 0.03 1.55 -8.24
C ASN A 96 -0.66 1.84 -9.58
N ARG A 97 -1.92 2.31 -9.58
CA ARG A 97 -2.59 2.75 -10.80
C ARG A 97 -1.82 3.89 -11.46
N GLU A 98 -1.40 4.89 -10.68
CA GLU A 98 -0.64 6.04 -11.16
C GLU A 98 0.74 5.64 -11.70
N VAL A 99 1.41 4.64 -11.12
CA VAL A 99 2.65 4.06 -11.68
C VAL A 99 2.41 3.59 -13.12
N LEU A 100 1.32 2.85 -13.36
CA LEU A 100 1.00 2.34 -14.69
C LEU A 100 0.60 3.44 -15.68
N GLU A 101 -0.19 4.41 -15.22
CA GLU A 101 -0.65 5.53 -16.07
C GLU A 101 0.52 6.43 -16.45
N ALA A 102 1.37 6.83 -15.49
CA ALA A 102 2.50 7.71 -15.72
C ALA A 102 3.60 7.07 -16.58
N SER A 103 3.77 5.74 -16.50
CA SER A 103 4.72 4.99 -17.33
C SER A 103 4.15 4.48 -18.66
N GLY A 104 2.86 4.72 -18.94
CA GLY A 104 2.18 4.21 -20.14
C GLY A 104 2.05 2.68 -20.19
N GLN A 105 2.12 2.00 -19.04
CA GLN A 105 2.07 0.54 -18.93
C GLN A 105 0.70 -0.01 -18.51
N LEU A 106 -0.33 0.85 -18.42
CA LEU A 106 -1.69 0.41 -18.13
C LEU A 106 -2.17 -0.58 -19.20
N GLY A 107 -2.52 -1.80 -18.78
CA GLY A 107 -2.92 -2.90 -19.67
C GLY A 107 -1.77 -3.80 -20.15
N HIS A 108 -0.52 -3.46 -19.83
CA HIS A 108 0.68 -4.24 -20.17
C HIS A 108 1.35 -4.87 -18.95
N VAL A 109 1.32 -4.15 -17.82
CA VAL A 109 1.89 -4.59 -16.54
C VAL A 109 0.76 -4.84 -15.54
N VAL A 110 0.86 -5.94 -14.78
CA VAL A 110 -0.21 -6.42 -13.89
C VAL A 110 0.23 -6.47 -12.42
N PRO A 111 0.02 -5.40 -11.65
CA PRO A 111 0.05 -5.47 -10.19
C PRO A 111 -1.21 -6.17 -9.66
N PHE A 112 -1.06 -6.96 -8.59
CA PHE A 112 -2.17 -7.62 -7.92
C PHE A 112 -2.13 -7.45 -6.40
N MET A 113 -3.31 -7.30 -5.77
CA MET A 113 -3.47 -6.86 -4.37
C MET A 113 -4.45 -7.75 -3.61
N ARG A 114 -4.25 -7.92 -2.29
CA ARG A 114 -5.23 -8.57 -1.39
C ARG A 114 -6.09 -7.57 -0.65
N SER A 115 -5.50 -6.49 -0.19
CA SER A 115 -6.18 -5.48 0.61
C SER A 115 -7.02 -4.58 -0.30
N GLY A 116 -8.10 -4.04 0.24
CA GLY A 116 -8.97 -3.15 -0.48
C GLY A 116 -10.02 -2.52 0.43
N GLY A 117 -10.64 -1.45 -0.04
CA GLY A 117 -11.70 -0.75 0.64
C GLY A 117 -12.67 -0.13 -0.37
N LEU A 118 -13.60 0.69 0.13
CA LEU A 118 -14.54 1.41 -0.73
C LEU A 118 -13.78 2.32 -1.71
N GLY A 119 -13.93 2.06 -3.01
CA GLY A 119 -13.25 2.80 -4.07
C GLY A 119 -12.05 2.10 -4.69
N SER A 120 -11.55 1.00 -4.09
CA SER A 120 -10.41 0.25 -4.63
C SER A 120 -10.65 -0.27 -6.05
N SER A 121 -11.89 -0.63 -6.40
CA SER A 121 -12.25 -1.12 -7.74
C SER A 121 -11.93 -0.16 -8.89
N LYS A 122 -11.83 1.14 -8.61
CA LYS A 122 -11.39 2.15 -9.60
C LYS A 122 -9.89 1.97 -9.96
N TYR A 123 -9.08 1.60 -8.98
CA TYR A 123 -7.62 1.63 -9.08
C TYR A 123 -6.98 0.25 -9.22
N GLN A 124 -7.55 -0.78 -8.59
CA GLN A 124 -7.01 -2.14 -8.66
C GLN A 124 -7.07 -2.68 -10.09
N VAL A 125 -5.98 -3.32 -10.52
CA VAL A 125 -5.92 -4.07 -11.79
C VAL A 125 -6.42 -5.48 -11.58
N LEU A 126 -5.93 -6.15 -10.54
CA LEU A 126 -6.26 -7.53 -10.21
C LEU A 126 -6.26 -7.71 -8.70
N ALA A 127 -7.22 -8.47 -8.18
CA ALA A 127 -7.26 -8.91 -6.80
C ALA A 127 -6.82 -10.38 -6.69
N TRP A 128 -6.21 -10.75 -5.57
CA TRP A 128 -6.02 -12.14 -5.16
C TRP A 128 -6.57 -12.35 -3.74
N ALA A 129 -6.92 -13.59 -3.40
CA ALA A 129 -7.67 -13.93 -2.19
C ALA A 129 -6.90 -13.80 -0.86
N GLY A 130 -5.64 -13.36 -0.87
CA GLY A 130 -4.83 -13.30 0.34
C GLY A 130 -4.22 -14.65 0.71
N ASP A 131 -3.94 -14.80 2.00
CA ASP A 131 -3.26 -15.98 2.53
C ASP A 131 -4.31 -16.98 3.04
N GLN A 132 -4.38 -18.14 2.39
CA GLN A 132 -5.15 -19.29 2.85
C GLN A 132 -4.24 -20.34 3.49
N ASN A 133 -4.81 -21.18 4.35
CA ASN A 133 -4.15 -22.40 4.79
C ASN A 133 -3.95 -23.36 3.61
N VAL A 134 -2.87 -24.13 3.69
CA VAL A 134 -2.54 -25.21 2.74
C VAL A 134 -3.39 -26.47 3.00
N ASP A 135 -4.71 -26.30 3.06
CA ASP A 135 -5.66 -27.34 3.44
C ASP A 135 -7.02 -27.24 2.70
N TRP A 136 -7.95 -28.10 3.13
CA TRP A 136 -9.30 -28.24 2.57
C TRP A 136 -10.39 -27.71 3.50
N SER A 137 -10.04 -26.89 4.50
CA SER A 137 -10.99 -26.34 5.44
C SER A 137 -11.93 -25.36 4.73
N LEU A 138 -13.17 -25.26 5.24
CA LEU A 138 -14.17 -24.35 4.66
C LEU A 138 -13.89 -22.88 4.99
N GLY A 139 -13.30 -22.61 6.16
CA GLY A 139 -13.10 -21.23 6.64
C GLY A 139 -11.86 -20.55 6.07
N ASP A 140 -10.83 -21.32 5.69
CA ASP A 140 -9.54 -20.75 5.30
C ASP A 140 -8.72 -21.64 4.34
N GLY A 141 -9.32 -22.71 3.78
CA GLY A 141 -8.70 -23.55 2.77
C GLY A 141 -9.11 -23.12 1.35
N VAL A 142 -8.89 -23.98 0.35
CA VAL A 142 -9.25 -23.68 -1.06
C VAL A 142 -10.71 -23.23 -1.26
N ALA A 143 -11.62 -23.69 -0.40
CA ALA A 143 -13.02 -23.31 -0.49
C ALA A 143 -13.22 -21.81 -0.28
N SER A 144 -12.45 -21.16 0.61
CA SER A 144 -12.64 -19.76 0.98
C SER A 144 -12.37 -18.78 -0.17
N THR A 145 -11.71 -19.20 -1.25
CA THR A 145 -11.39 -18.33 -2.40
C THR A 145 -12.56 -18.13 -3.37
N VAL A 146 -13.67 -18.84 -3.18
CA VAL A 146 -14.83 -18.84 -4.09
C VAL A 146 -16.05 -18.14 -3.49
N ILE A 147 -16.12 -18.09 -2.16
CA ILE A 147 -17.34 -17.82 -1.37
C ILE A 147 -17.49 -16.36 -0.98
#